data_AF-J2PSA9-F1
#
_entry.id   AF-J2PSA9-F1
#
_cell.length_a   1.000
_cell.length_b   1.000
_cell.length_c   1.000
_cell.angle_alpha   90.00
_cell.angle_beta   90.00
_cell.angle_gamma   90.00
#
_symmetry.space_group_name_H-M   'P 1'
#
loop_
_entity.id
_entity.type
_entity.pdbx_description
1 polymer ?
#
loop_
_entity_poly.entity_id
_entity_poly.type
_entity_poly.pdbx_seq_one_letter_code
_entity_poly.pdbx_strand_id
1 'polypeptide(L)'
;MEKTVDVLLGSLLETTLRLEQVVGVKDSEPDEWLSLLDKREDVISQIQQYELNSESLSSTQKQQLEQIYEINQRLIPLIDGRKQGVQQQLNNVQRSKLAMNTYNEAGPNGYGAFFDRKK
;
A
#
# COMPACT_ATOMS: atom_id res chain seq x y z
N MET A 1 10.87 11.13 -28.16
CA MET A 1 10.26 10.03 -28.93
C MET A 1 8.79 10.03 -28.59
N GLU A 2 7.94 10.22 -29.57
CA GLU A 2 6.49 10.08 -29.40
C GLU A 2 6.20 8.60 -29.14
N LYS A 3 5.71 8.26 -27.95
CA LYS A 3 5.35 6.88 -27.62
C LYS A 3 3.96 6.61 -28.18
N THR A 4 3.80 5.58 -28.99
CA THR A 4 2.46 5.19 -29.45
C THR A 4 1.65 4.60 -28.31
N VAL A 5 0.33 4.65 -28.44
CA VAL A 5 -0.62 4.06 -27.48
C VAL A 5 -0.32 2.59 -27.22
N ASP A 6 0.09 1.82 -28.23
CA ASP A 6 0.48 0.41 -28.09
C ASP A 6 1.68 0.22 -27.14
N VAL A 7 2.68 1.09 -27.24
CA VAL A 7 3.86 1.04 -26.36
C VAL A 7 3.47 1.40 -24.93
N LEU A 8 2.59 2.38 -24.75
CA LEU A 8 2.10 2.79 -23.43
C LEU A 8 1.26 1.68 -22.77
N LEU A 9 0.35 1.05 -23.50
CA LEU A 9 -0.46 -0.07 -23.00
C LEU A 9 0.41 -1.29 -22.69
N GLY A 10 1.40 -1.59 -23.53
CA GLY A 10 2.39 -2.63 -23.25
C GLY A 10 3.18 -2.34 -21.96
N SER A 11 3.67 -1.11 -21.79
CA SER A 11 4.37 -0.69 -20.57
C SER A 11 3.46 -0.73 -19.33
N LEU A 12 2.18 -0.39 -19.47
CA LEU A 12 1.21 -0.44 -18.37
C LEU A 12 0.92 -1.88 -17.95
N LEU A 13 0.78 -2.78 -18.91
CA LEU A 13 0.60 -4.21 -18.64
C LEU A 13 1.83 -4.81 -17.95
N GLU A 14 3.04 -4.53 -18.46
CA GLU A 14 4.29 -5.01 -17.86
C GLU A 14 4.44 -4.54 -16.41
N THR A 15 4.22 -3.25 -16.15
CA THR A 15 4.31 -2.69 -14.80
C THR A 15 3.21 -3.22 -13.87
N THR A 16 2.03 -3.53 -14.41
CA THR A 16 0.93 -4.15 -13.65
C THR A 16 1.25 -5.61 -13.28
N LEU A 17 1.82 -6.39 -14.20
CA LEU A 17 2.29 -7.76 -13.93
C LEU A 17 3.43 -7.77 -12.90
N ARG A 18 4.37 -6.83 -13.01
CA ARG A 18 5.45 -6.71 -12.04
C ARG A 18 4.92 -6.38 -10.65
N LEU A 19 3.94 -5.47 -10.56
CA LEU A 19 3.29 -5.16 -9.29
C LEU A 19 2.59 -6.38 -8.70
N GLU A 20 1.88 -7.18 -9.50
CA GLU A 20 1.28 -8.45 -9.04
C GLU A 20 2.32 -9.40 -8.45
N GLN A 21 3.46 -9.57 -9.11
CA GLN A 21 4.55 -10.41 -8.62
C GLN A 21 5.08 -9.93 -7.28
N VAL A 22 5.41 -8.64 -7.17
CA VAL A 22 6.00 -8.07 -5.95
C VAL A 22 4.96 -8.09 -4.81
N VAL A 23 3.70 -7.79 -5.09
CA VAL A 23 2.63 -7.82 -4.10
C VAL A 23 2.34 -9.25 -3.60
N GLY A 24 2.52 -10.25 -4.45
CA GLY A 24 2.35 -11.66 -4.09
C GLY A 24 3.44 -12.24 -3.17
N VAL A 25 4.63 -11.63 -3.13
CA VAL A 25 5.74 -12.10 -2.29
C VAL A 25 5.53 -11.67 -0.84
N LYS A 26 5.39 -12.64 0.07
CA LYS A 26 5.29 -12.38 1.52
C LYS A 26 6.46 -11.50 2.00
N ASP A 27 6.16 -10.50 2.82
CA ASP A 27 7.12 -9.54 3.37
C ASP A 27 7.83 -8.65 2.32
N SER A 28 7.26 -8.50 1.12
CA SER A 28 7.82 -7.56 0.14
C SER A 28 7.74 -6.10 0.57
N GLU A 29 8.76 -5.35 0.18
CA GLU A 29 8.98 -3.97 0.57
C GLU A 29 7.93 -3.01 -0.02
N PRO A 30 7.20 -2.25 0.82
CA PRO A 30 6.20 -1.29 0.34
C PRO A 30 6.77 -0.21 -0.59
N ASP A 31 8.03 0.16 -0.43
CA ASP A 31 8.68 1.18 -1.27
C ASP A 31 8.80 0.73 -2.73
N GLU A 32 9.02 -0.58 -2.98
CA GLU A 32 9.01 -1.12 -4.35
C GLU A 32 7.62 -1.01 -4.97
N TRP A 33 6.56 -1.16 -4.16
CA TRP A 33 5.18 -1.04 -4.64
C TRP A 33 4.87 0.39 -5.03
N LEU A 34 5.26 1.35 -4.19
CA LEU A 34 5.05 2.78 -4.45
C LEU A 34 5.74 3.19 -5.74
N SER A 35 7.01 2.80 -5.94
CA SER A 35 7.72 3.10 -7.18
C SER A 35 7.04 2.53 -8.43
N LEU A 36 6.48 1.31 -8.33
CA LEU A 36 5.71 0.70 -9.42
C LEU A 36 4.38 1.41 -9.66
N LEU A 37 3.68 1.84 -8.61
CA LEU A 37 2.44 2.59 -8.70
C LEU A 37 2.66 3.97 -9.34
N ASP A 38 3.69 4.69 -8.95
CA ASP A 38 4.06 5.98 -9.53
C ASP A 38 4.34 5.86 -11.04
N LYS A 39 5.10 4.82 -11.42
CA LYS A 39 5.38 4.53 -12.85
C LYS A 39 4.10 4.22 -13.62
N ARG A 40 3.15 3.51 -13.02
CA ARG A 40 1.85 3.22 -13.65
C ARG A 40 1.02 4.48 -13.81
N GLU A 41 0.99 5.35 -12.82
CA GLU A 41 0.27 6.62 -12.86
C GLU A 41 0.81 7.56 -13.95
N ASP A 42 2.14 7.62 -14.11
CA ASP A 42 2.78 8.37 -15.21
C ASP A 42 2.37 7.82 -16.60
N VAL A 43 2.37 6.50 -16.75
CA VAL A 43 1.95 5.87 -18.02
C VAL A 43 0.46 6.10 -18.28
N ILE A 44 -0.40 5.99 -17.27
CA ILE A 44 -1.84 6.27 -17.40
C ILE A 44 -2.06 7.73 -17.78
N SER A 45 -1.32 8.65 -17.16
CA SER A 45 -1.38 10.09 -17.49
C SER A 45 -0.97 10.36 -18.94
N GLN A 46 0.06 9.66 -19.45
CA GLN A 46 0.44 9.72 -20.87
C GLN A 46 -0.66 9.16 -21.78
N ILE A 47 -1.30 8.03 -21.42
CA ILE A 47 -2.40 7.44 -22.19
C ILE A 47 -3.60 8.39 -22.27
N GLN A 48 -3.93 9.06 -21.17
CA GLN A 48 -5.05 10.00 -21.10
C GLN A 48 -4.91 11.18 -22.07
N GLN A 49 -3.68 11.56 -22.44
CA GLN A 49 -3.42 12.63 -23.42
C GLN A 49 -3.85 12.24 -24.85
N TYR A 50 -4.04 10.95 -25.14
CA TYR A 50 -4.43 10.47 -26.48
C TYR A 50 -5.95 10.47 -26.72
N GLU A 51 -6.77 10.97 -25.78
CA GLU A 51 -8.24 11.07 -25.87
C GLU A 51 -8.88 9.82 -26.49
N LEU A 52 -8.51 8.64 -25.98
CA LEU A 52 -8.92 7.36 -26.56
C LEU A 52 -10.43 7.14 -26.42
N ASN A 53 -11.10 6.98 -27.56
CA ASN A 53 -12.49 6.52 -27.61
C ASN A 53 -12.52 4.98 -27.67
N SER A 54 -13.50 4.36 -27.02
CA SER A 54 -13.62 2.89 -26.97
C SER A 54 -13.78 2.25 -28.35
N GLU A 55 -14.32 2.98 -29.32
CA GLU A 55 -14.46 2.56 -30.71
C GLU A 55 -13.15 2.65 -31.51
N SER A 56 -12.19 3.49 -31.10
CA SER A 56 -10.90 3.64 -31.79
C SER A 56 -9.85 2.62 -31.34
N LEU A 57 -10.10 1.86 -30.27
CA LEU A 57 -9.20 0.84 -29.77
C LEU A 57 -9.26 -0.44 -30.59
N SER A 58 -8.09 -0.97 -30.96
CA SER A 58 -7.97 -2.28 -31.59
C SER A 58 -8.38 -3.41 -30.64
N SER A 59 -8.67 -4.59 -31.20
CA SER A 59 -8.98 -5.78 -30.39
C SER A 59 -7.84 -6.14 -29.44
N THR A 60 -6.59 -6.02 -29.89
CA THR A 60 -5.41 -6.28 -29.08
C THR A 60 -5.29 -5.30 -27.90
N GLN A 61 -5.52 -4.01 -28.13
CA GLN A 61 -5.48 -3.00 -27.07
C GLN A 61 -6.58 -3.23 -26.04
N LYS A 62 -7.79 -3.61 -26.48
CA LYS A 62 -8.89 -3.99 -25.59
C LYS A 62 -8.53 -5.19 -24.71
N GLN A 63 -7.93 -6.22 -25.30
CA GLN A 63 -7.48 -7.40 -24.57
C GLN A 63 -6.39 -7.06 -23.53
N GLN A 64 -5.47 -6.16 -23.86
CA GLN A 64 -4.46 -5.69 -22.89
C GLN A 64 -5.11 -4.95 -21.71
N LEU A 65 -6.08 -4.06 -21.99
CA LEU A 65 -6.82 -3.35 -20.94
C LEU A 65 -7.63 -4.30 -20.06
N GLU A 66 -8.23 -5.33 -20.64
CA GLU A 66 -8.95 -6.38 -19.91
C GLU A 66 -8.00 -7.13 -18.98
N GLN A 67 -6.83 -7.55 -19.45
CA GLN A 67 -5.81 -8.20 -18.62
C GLN A 67 -5.34 -7.29 -17.47
N ILE A 68 -5.08 -6.01 -17.76
CA ILE A 68 -4.70 -5.01 -16.73
C ILE A 68 -5.81 -4.91 -15.66
N TYR A 69 -7.06 -4.84 -16.10
CA TYR A 69 -8.22 -4.77 -15.21
C TYR A 69 -8.34 -6.00 -14.31
N GLU A 70 -8.22 -7.20 -14.87
CA GLU A 70 -8.29 -8.45 -14.10
C GLU A 70 -7.18 -8.54 -13.05
N ILE A 71 -5.95 -8.16 -13.40
CA ILE A 71 -4.83 -8.12 -12.44
C ILE A 71 -5.13 -7.12 -11.32
N ASN A 72 -5.67 -5.94 -11.64
CA ASN A 72 -6.04 -4.93 -10.65
C ASN A 72 -7.08 -5.45 -9.65
N GLN A 73 -8.08 -6.18 -10.13
CA GLN A 73 -9.10 -6.79 -9.26
C GLN A 73 -8.49 -7.79 -8.26
N ARG A 74 -7.42 -8.50 -8.65
CA ARG A 74 -6.69 -9.40 -7.74
C ARG A 74 -5.76 -8.65 -6.79
N LEU A 75 -5.16 -7.55 -7.23
CA LEU A 75 -4.22 -6.74 -6.45
C LEU A 75 -4.86 -6.00 -5.29
N ILE A 76 -6.03 -5.39 -5.50
CA ILE A 76 -6.74 -4.58 -4.49
C ILE A 76 -6.86 -5.31 -3.13
N PRO A 77 -7.44 -6.53 -3.04
CA PRO A 77 -7.58 -7.21 -1.75
C PRO A 77 -6.24 -7.59 -1.11
N LEU A 78 -5.19 -7.86 -1.89
CA LEU A 78 -3.86 -8.16 -1.36
C LEU A 78 -3.24 -6.93 -0.68
N ILE A 79 -3.34 -5.77 -1.33
CA ILE A 79 -2.84 -4.51 -0.81
C ILE A 79 -3.64 -4.10 0.44
N ASP A 80 -4.97 -4.21 0.38
CA ASP A 80 -5.84 -3.91 1.53
C ASP A 80 -5.54 -4.81 2.73
N GLY A 81 -5.31 -6.10 2.49
CA GLY A 81 -4.91 -7.04 3.53
C GLY A 81 -3.61 -6.62 4.23
N ARG A 82 -2.60 -6.17 3.46
CA ARG A 82 -1.35 -5.67 4.05
C ARG A 82 -1.54 -4.38 4.84
N LYS A 83 -2.33 -3.45 4.31
CA LYS A 83 -2.67 -2.19 5.00
C LYS A 83 -3.33 -2.47 6.35
N GLN A 84 -4.28 -3.42 6.40
CA GLN A 84 -4.91 -3.85 7.65
C GLN A 84 -3.90 -4.48 8.62
N GLY A 85 -2.97 -5.30 8.14
CA GLY A 85 -1.90 -5.89 8.94
C GLY A 85 -0.99 -4.84 9.60
N VAL A 86 -0.52 -3.85 8.82
CA VAL A 86 0.28 -2.74 9.34
C VAL A 86 -0.50 -1.91 10.37
N GLN A 87 -1.78 -1.64 10.12
CA GLN A 87 -2.62 -0.92 11.08
C GLN A 87 -2.78 -1.66 12.41
N GLN A 88 -2.92 -2.99 12.38
CA GLN A 88 -2.97 -3.81 13.59
C GLN A 88 -1.66 -3.75 14.38
N GLN A 89 -0.52 -3.82 13.69
CA GLN A 89 0.80 -3.69 14.32
C GLN A 89 0.98 -2.32 14.98
N LEU A 90 0.59 -1.24 14.29
CA LEU A 90 0.62 0.12 14.84
C LEU A 90 -0.25 0.23 16.11
N ASN A 91 -1.47 -0.30 16.08
CA ASN A 91 -2.37 -0.30 17.23
C ASN A 91 -1.76 -1.04 18.42
N ASN A 92 -1.07 -2.17 18.19
CA ASN A 92 -0.40 -2.93 19.25
C ASN A 92 0.75 -2.15 19.88
N VAL A 93 1.56 -1.45 19.07
CA VAL A 93 2.64 -0.58 19.57
C VAL A 93 2.06 0.57 20.41
N GLN A 94 1.00 1.21 19.96
CA GLN A 94 0.34 2.28 20.70
C GLN A 94 -0.22 1.80 22.06
N ARG A 95 -0.89 0.64 22.08
CA ARG A 95 -1.37 0.02 23.33
C ARG A 95 -0.21 -0.31 24.29
N SER A 96 0.89 -0.82 23.76
CA SER A 96 2.08 -1.14 24.56
C SER A 96 2.69 0.13 25.17
N LYS A 97 2.78 1.22 24.40
CA LYS A 97 3.24 2.53 24.88
C LYS A 97 2.33 3.08 25.99
N LEU A 98 1.01 2.99 25.82
CA LEU A 98 0.04 3.42 26.83
C LEU A 98 0.22 2.63 28.14
N ALA A 99 0.28 1.30 28.06
CA ALA A 99 0.50 0.46 29.23
C ALA A 99 1.82 0.81 29.94
N MET A 100 2.91 0.99 29.18
CA MET A 100 4.21 1.34 29.72
C MET A 100 4.22 2.72 30.41
N ASN A 101 3.47 3.69 29.88
CA ASN A 101 3.28 4.99 30.54
C ASN A 101 2.49 4.85 31.84
N THR A 102 1.46 4.00 31.89
CA THR A 102 0.71 3.71 33.13
C THR A 102 1.59 3.05 34.20
N TYR A 103 2.48 2.13 33.81
CA TYR A 103 3.43 1.52 34.75
C TYR A 103 4.55 2.48 35.20
N ASN A 104 5.01 3.39 34.34
CA ASN A 104 6.00 4.41 34.71
C ASN A 104 5.40 5.52 35.61
N GLU A 105 4.13 5.90 35.43
CA GLU A 105 3.40 6.75 36.38
C GLU A 105 3.10 6.02 37.70
N ALA A 106 3.11 4.68 37.69
CA ALA A 106 2.99 3.81 38.85
C ALA A 106 4.34 3.31 39.41
N GLY A 107 5.48 3.94 39.04
CA GLY A 107 6.73 3.87 39.81
C GLY A 107 6.58 4.62 41.13
N PRO A 108 7.33 4.27 42.20
CA PRO A 108 6.87 4.35 43.58
C PRO A 108 6.64 5.79 44.05
N ASN A 109 5.44 6.31 43.80
CA ASN A 109 4.87 7.37 44.62
C ASN A 109 4.79 6.80 46.03
N GLY A 110 5.72 7.26 46.87
CA GLY A 110 6.01 6.70 48.17
C GLY A 110 4.76 6.53 49.02
N TYR A 111 4.27 5.30 49.10
CA TYR A 111 3.61 4.80 50.30
C TYR A 111 4.67 4.54 51.38
N GLY A 112 5.38 5.62 51.74
CA GLY A 112 6.23 5.73 52.93
C GLY A 112 5.53 6.51 54.03
N ALA A 113 4.20 6.52 54.06
CA ALA A 113 3.41 7.16 55.11
C ALA A 113 2.75 6.14 56.08
N PHE A 114 3.28 4.92 56.12
CA PHE A 114 3.07 4.03 57.26
C PHE A 114 4.33 4.16 58.13
N PHE A 115 4.14 4.52 59.39
CA PHE A 115 5.15 4.78 60.43
C PHE A 115 5.74 6.21 60.50
N ASP A 116 5.08 7.11 61.25
CA ASP A 116 5.63 7.56 62.53
C ASP A 116 4.53 8.08 63.49
N ARG A 117 4.69 7.77 64.77
CA ARG A 117 3.83 8.08 65.90
C ARG A 117 4.11 9.52 66.38
N LYS A 118 3.06 10.23 66.85
CA LYS A 118 2.98 10.99 68.14
C LYS A 118 2.02 12.20 68.06
N LYS A 119 0.88 12.10 68.74
CA LYS A 119 0.55 12.83 69.98
C LYS A 119 -0.79 12.35 70.54
#